data_AF-A0A957I4F3-F1
#
_entry.id   AF-A0A957I4F3-F1
#
_cell.length_a   1.000
_cell.length_b   1.000
_cell.length_c   1.000
_cell.angle_alpha   90.00
_cell.angle_beta   90.00
_cell.angle_gamma   90.00
#
_symmetry.space_group_name_H-M   'P 1'
#
loop_
_entity.id
_entity.type
_entity.pdbx_description
1 polymer ?
#
loop_
_entity_poly.entity_id
_entity_poly.type
_entity_poly.pdbx_seq_one_letter_code
_entity_poly.pdbx_strand_id
1 'polypeptide(L)'
;MRKSFLEKLGLFVFVLLLIGSGTALVANASLPESPIPRDNVINTAFLSVNHDDGAPGSIFAFTGIGYPSTTLVNVSVNGITVGTLNSNENGIITFMIDSSGAGEGDYFITAAVDANATATRAIGLDPEADLWPAPIGFPGPTFPIFGGVTPTPGEDPTETPEPTETPELTETPEGTETPELTETPELTETPELTETPELTETPGATATPTATPTPTTTALPTATATAITPPTPTGTPVPTERLLTANYTTGRPGSFFTFSGSGYTPNAPVAVTLDFAGHERLLGTVLTDGGGAFMFILDTWQAFAGNYVISAGDNAGIARLNLEMNHVFLLREQQDTGLTLTVMEHIYVPMMVQMP
;
A
#
# COMPACT_ATOMS: atom_id res chain seq x y z
N MET A 1 29.67 34.51 31.85
CA MET A 1 28.37 34.39 31.14
C MET A 1 28.11 35.66 30.35
N ARG A 2 27.54 35.55 29.14
CA ARG A 2 27.23 36.63 28.17
C ARG A 2 28.42 37.23 27.41
N LYS A 3 28.88 36.51 26.37
CA LYS A 3 29.63 37.15 25.26
C LYS A 3 29.41 36.53 23.87
N SER A 4 28.41 35.68 23.69
CA SER A 4 28.09 35.05 22.38
C SER A 4 26.58 35.13 22.07
N PHE A 5 26.01 36.34 22.11
CA PHE A 5 24.62 36.56 21.68
C PHE A 5 24.43 37.85 20.85
N LEU A 6 25.53 38.50 20.43
CA LEU A 6 25.46 39.80 19.74
C LEU A 6 25.98 39.83 18.30
N GLU A 7 26.35 38.70 17.70
CA GLU A 7 26.82 38.67 16.30
C GLU A 7 25.79 38.16 15.28
N LYS A 8 24.60 37.71 15.71
CA LYS A 8 23.57 37.20 14.78
C LYS A 8 22.34 38.11 14.61
N LEU A 9 22.35 39.30 15.20
CA LEU A 9 21.24 40.27 15.12
C LEU A 9 21.58 41.52 14.28
N GLY A 10 22.66 41.46 13.49
CA GLY A 10 23.22 42.61 12.76
C GLY A 10 23.05 42.57 11.23
N LEU A 11 22.18 41.73 10.68
CA LEU A 11 21.95 41.69 9.22
C LEU A 11 20.48 41.40 8.87
N PHE A 12 19.55 42.01 9.61
CA PHE A 12 18.11 41.93 9.34
C PHE A 12 17.46 43.30 9.11
N VAL A 13 18.25 44.36 8.94
CA VAL A 13 17.74 45.71 8.66
C VAL A 13 18.72 46.39 7.69
N PHE A 14 18.19 47.01 6.62
CA PHE A 14 18.81 47.34 5.31
C PHE A 14 18.81 46.13 4.37
N VAL A 15 17.91 45.99 3.38
CA VAL A 15 17.42 47.01 2.45
C VAL A 15 16.01 46.62 1.99
N LEU A 16 15.02 47.45 2.35
CA LEU A 16 13.82 47.60 1.55
C LEU A 16 13.88 49.01 0.93
N LEU A 17 13.45 49.09 -0.33
CA LEU A 17 13.08 50.30 -1.08
C LEU A 17 14.11 50.85 -2.08
N LEU A 18 14.02 50.41 -3.35
CA LEU A 18 13.91 51.31 -4.53
C LEU A 18 13.59 50.51 -5.82
N ILE A 19 12.32 50.59 -6.22
CA ILE A 19 11.75 50.77 -7.57
C ILE A 19 12.43 50.09 -8.78
N GLY A 20 11.64 49.28 -9.48
CA GLY A 20 11.49 49.40 -10.93
C GLY A 20 12.25 48.40 -11.82
N SER A 21 11.47 47.63 -12.57
CA SER A 21 11.78 47.04 -13.89
C SER A 21 13.03 46.14 -14.03
N GLY A 22 12.77 44.88 -14.40
CA GLY A 22 13.66 44.13 -15.31
C GLY A 22 14.64 43.17 -14.65
N THR A 23 14.35 41.88 -14.79
CA THR A 23 15.28 40.76 -14.99
C THR A 23 16.79 40.98 -14.71
N ALA A 24 17.37 40.21 -13.77
CA ALA A 24 18.42 39.22 -14.08
C ALA A 24 19.03 38.57 -12.81
N LEU A 25 19.11 37.23 -12.88
CA LEU A 25 20.19 36.33 -12.47
C LEU A 25 20.79 36.44 -11.04
N VAL A 26 20.48 35.46 -10.18
CA VAL A 26 21.30 35.15 -8.99
C VAL A 26 21.58 33.64 -8.96
N ALA A 27 22.86 33.31 -8.78
CA ALA A 27 23.45 31.99 -8.81
C ALA A 27 22.79 31.00 -7.84
N ASN A 28 22.62 29.77 -8.30
CA ASN A 28 22.16 28.63 -7.51
C ASN A 28 23.33 28.16 -6.62
N ALA A 29 23.46 28.76 -5.43
CA ALA A 29 24.35 28.24 -4.39
C ALA A 29 23.60 27.13 -3.64
N SER A 30 23.91 25.89 -3.97
CA SER A 30 23.50 24.70 -3.22
C SER A 30 24.01 24.82 -1.78
N LEU A 31 23.08 24.98 -0.85
CA LEU A 31 23.36 24.80 0.58
C LEU A 31 23.69 23.32 0.82
N PRO A 32 24.69 22.98 1.66
CA PRO A 32 24.93 21.59 2.01
C PRO A 32 23.72 21.07 2.79
N GLU A 33 23.05 20.06 2.24
CA GLU A 33 22.05 19.29 2.98
C GLU A 33 22.74 18.71 4.23
N SER A 34 22.34 19.21 5.40
CA SER A 34 22.67 18.54 6.64
C SER A 34 21.94 17.20 6.61
N PRO A 35 22.61 16.04 6.77
CA PRO A 35 21.93 14.76 6.73
C PRO A 35 20.95 14.73 7.91
N ILE A 36 19.67 14.79 7.60
CA ILE A 36 18.62 14.45 8.55
C ILE A 36 18.94 13.02 8.98
N PRO A 37 19.18 12.73 10.27
CA PRO A 37 19.30 11.36 10.71
C PRO A 37 18.02 10.66 10.26
N ARG A 38 18.13 9.61 9.44
CA ARG A 38 16.98 8.83 9.05
C ARG A 38 16.39 8.28 10.34
N ASP A 39 15.30 8.89 10.79
CA ASP A 39 14.53 8.36 11.90
C ASP A 39 14.28 6.89 11.60
N ASN A 40 14.67 6.04 12.55
CA ASN A 40 14.44 4.63 12.55
C ASN A 40 12.92 4.42 12.51
N VAL A 41 12.35 4.38 11.31
CA VAL A 41 10.96 3.96 11.08
C VAL A 41 10.91 2.55 11.62
N ILE A 42 10.32 2.39 12.80
CA ILE A 42 10.07 1.08 13.40
C ILE A 42 8.98 0.45 12.54
N ASN A 43 9.38 -0.16 11.43
CA ASN A 43 8.49 -0.88 10.57
C ASN A 43 8.13 -2.15 11.34
N THR A 44 6.92 -2.20 11.89
CA THR A 44 6.50 -3.36 12.68
C THR A 44 6.29 -4.50 11.71
N ALA A 45 7.14 -5.53 11.80
CA ALA A 45 7.05 -6.69 10.93
C ALA A 45 5.67 -7.35 11.09
N PHE A 46 5.11 -7.82 9.99
CA PHE A 46 3.84 -8.54 9.95
C PHE A 46 3.98 -9.80 9.10
N LEU A 47 3.19 -10.83 9.43
CA LEU A 47 3.18 -12.10 8.72
C LEU A 47 1.74 -12.58 8.50
N SER A 48 1.40 -12.85 7.25
CA SER A 48 0.13 -13.42 6.80
C SER A 48 0.34 -14.83 6.28
N VAL A 49 -0.71 -15.64 6.34
CA VAL A 49 -0.76 -17.01 5.80
C VAL A 49 -2.03 -17.19 4.97
N ASN A 50 -1.97 -18.03 3.94
CA ASN A 50 -3.13 -18.33 3.07
C ASN A 50 -4.20 -19.21 3.76
N HIS A 51 -3.81 -20.08 4.68
CA HIS A 51 -4.70 -20.92 5.49
C HIS A 51 -4.24 -20.90 6.95
N ASP A 52 -5.17 -20.73 7.88
CA ASP A 52 -4.88 -20.77 9.32
C ASP A 52 -4.88 -22.21 9.85
N ASP A 53 -5.41 -23.17 9.09
CA ASP A 53 -5.47 -24.59 9.44
C ASP A 53 -5.34 -25.52 8.23
N GLY A 54 -5.04 -26.80 8.48
CA GLY A 54 -5.05 -27.85 7.47
C GLY A 54 -4.59 -29.20 8.00
N ALA A 55 -4.80 -30.27 7.22
CA ALA A 55 -4.29 -31.58 7.58
C ALA A 55 -2.75 -31.62 7.55
N PRO A 56 -2.09 -32.42 8.42
CA PRO A 56 -0.66 -32.73 8.26
C PRO A 56 -0.33 -33.17 6.83
N GLY A 57 0.68 -32.55 6.22
CA GLY A 57 0.98 -32.69 4.79
C GLY A 57 0.55 -31.50 3.93
N SER A 58 -0.15 -30.53 4.50
CA SER A 58 -0.48 -29.27 3.84
C SER A 58 0.74 -28.39 3.61
N ILE A 59 0.67 -27.54 2.59
CA ILE A 59 1.66 -26.50 2.29
C ILE A 59 1.03 -25.13 2.53
N PHE A 60 1.60 -24.37 3.46
CA PHE A 60 1.12 -23.05 3.86
C PHE A 60 2.01 -21.97 3.26
N ALA A 61 1.41 -20.99 2.57
CA ALA A 61 2.12 -19.90 1.94
C ALA A 61 2.04 -18.64 2.81
N PHE A 62 3.20 -18.07 3.11
CA PHE A 62 3.37 -16.92 3.98
C PHE A 62 3.88 -15.72 3.21
N THR A 63 3.26 -14.56 3.47
CA THR A 63 3.74 -13.26 3.02
C THR A 63 4.00 -12.38 4.23
N GLY A 64 5.20 -11.83 4.31
CA GLY A 64 5.58 -10.92 5.38
C GLY A 64 5.96 -9.55 4.83
N ILE A 65 5.65 -8.51 5.59
CA ILE A 65 6.00 -7.11 5.29
C ILE A 65 6.64 -6.47 6.51
N GLY A 66 7.30 -5.33 6.31
CA GLY A 66 7.88 -4.55 7.39
C GLY A 66 9.28 -5.01 7.82
N TYR A 67 9.93 -5.85 7.02
CA TYR A 67 11.32 -6.25 7.26
C TYR A 67 12.28 -5.19 6.69
N PRO A 68 13.48 -5.01 7.27
CA PRO A 68 14.53 -4.21 6.65
C PRO A 68 14.78 -4.69 5.22
N SER A 69 14.99 -3.78 4.26
CA SER A 69 15.17 -4.11 2.84
C SER A 69 16.41 -4.95 2.60
N THR A 70 16.38 -5.88 1.64
CA THR A 70 17.54 -6.71 1.21
C THR A 70 18.29 -7.36 2.39
N THR A 71 17.54 -7.79 3.40
CA THR A 71 18.08 -8.26 4.67
C THR A 71 17.71 -9.72 4.89
N LEU A 72 18.64 -10.47 5.49
CA LEU A 72 18.44 -11.88 5.81
C LEU A 72 17.46 -12.02 6.97
N VAL A 73 16.36 -12.74 6.73
CA VAL A 73 15.29 -13.05 7.68
C VAL A 73 15.37 -14.54 8.04
N ASN A 74 15.39 -14.82 9.33
CA ASN A 74 15.31 -16.17 9.88
C ASN A 74 13.84 -16.59 9.98
N VAL A 75 13.52 -17.79 9.49
CA VAL A 75 12.19 -18.39 9.64
C VAL A 75 12.32 -19.55 10.62
N SER A 76 11.47 -19.54 11.64
CA SER A 76 11.42 -20.57 12.67
C SER A 76 9.99 -21.07 12.89
N VAL A 77 9.88 -22.31 13.35
CA VAL A 77 8.62 -22.96 13.72
C VAL A 77 8.75 -23.41 15.17
N ASN A 78 7.86 -22.94 16.05
CA ASN A 78 7.93 -23.16 17.51
C ASN A 78 9.32 -22.81 18.08
N GLY A 79 9.93 -21.73 17.57
CA GLY A 79 11.26 -21.27 17.97
C GLY A 79 12.45 -22.03 17.35
N ILE A 80 12.21 -23.11 16.59
CA ILE A 80 13.27 -23.84 15.87
C ILE A 80 13.43 -23.27 14.46
N THR A 81 14.60 -22.74 14.14
CA THR A 81 14.91 -22.22 12.79
C THR A 81 14.82 -23.32 11.74
N VAL A 82 13.95 -23.14 10.74
CA VAL A 82 13.75 -24.06 9.61
C VAL A 82 14.40 -23.56 8.33
N GLY A 83 14.76 -22.28 8.26
CA GLY A 83 15.48 -21.72 7.14
C GLY A 83 15.66 -20.21 7.21
N THR A 84 16.21 -19.65 6.13
CA THR A 84 16.45 -18.21 5.98
C THR A 84 16.11 -17.75 4.58
N LEU A 85 15.64 -16.52 4.42
CA LEU A 85 15.47 -15.87 3.12
C LEU A 85 15.79 -14.39 3.19
N ASN A 86 16.02 -13.74 2.05
CA ASN A 86 16.18 -12.29 2.01
C ASN A 86 14.83 -11.61 1.76
N SER A 87 14.57 -10.53 2.47
CA SER A 87 13.56 -9.56 2.06
C SER A 87 13.96 -8.88 0.75
N ASN A 88 12.97 -8.42 -0.02
CA ASN A 88 13.23 -7.61 -1.21
C ASN A 88 13.52 -6.13 -0.85
N GLU A 89 13.70 -5.28 -1.86
CA GLU A 89 13.95 -3.84 -1.70
C GLU A 89 12.84 -3.11 -0.92
N ASN A 90 11.62 -3.67 -0.91
CA ASN A 90 10.45 -3.11 -0.22
C ASN A 90 10.23 -3.71 1.18
N GLY A 91 11.13 -4.59 1.66
CA GLY A 91 10.97 -5.22 2.97
C GLY A 91 9.91 -6.33 2.99
N ILE A 92 9.60 -6.92 1.84
CA ILE A 92 8.63 -8.01 1.69
C ILE A 92 9.37 -9.34 1.62
N ILE A 93 8.83 -10.36 2.29
CA ILE A 93 9.24 -11.76 2.21
C ILE A 93 8.08 -12.62 1.75
N THR A 94 8.36 -13.68 0.99
CA THR A 94 7.41 -14.74 0.67
C THR A 94 8.09 -16.10 0.80
N PHE A 95 7.45 -17.05 1.47
CA PHE A 95 7.95 -18.41 1.64
C PHE A 95 6.81 -19.39 1.90
N MET A 96 7.08 -20.68 1.85
CA MET A 96 6.11 -21.73 2.17
C MET A 96 6.61 -22.60 3.32
N ILE A 97 5.68 -23.17 4.08
CA ILE A 97 5.94 -24.19 5.11
C ILE A 97 5.31 -25.51 4.65
N ASP A 98 6.14 -26.56 4.59
CA ASP A 98 5.71 -27.94 4.32
C ASP A 98 5.50 -28.69 5.63
N SER A 99 4.23 -29.03 5.91
CA SER A 99 3.83 -29.73 7.14
C SER A 99 3.84 -31.25 7.02
N SER A 100 4.41 -31.83 5.96
CA SER A 100 4.47 -33.29 5.75
C SER A 100 5.20 -34.07 6.85
N GLY A 101 6.12 -33.42 7.57
CA GLY A 101 6.80 -33.98 8.73
C GLY A 101 6.21 -33.56 10.09
N ALA A 102 5.09 -32.85 10.10
CA ALA A 102 4.44 -32.34 11.30
C ALA A 102 3.36 -33.28 11.84
N GLY A 103 3.08 -33.19 13.15
CA GLY A 103 1.95 -33.84 13.80
C GLY A 103 0.74 -32.91 13.92
N GLU A 104 -0.33 -33.38 14.54
CA GLU A 104 -1.49 -32.55 14.89
C GLU A 104 -1.13 -31.49 15.95
N GLY A 105 -1.69 -30.28 15.84
CA GLY A 105 -1.64 -29.22 16.84
C GLY A 105 -1.18 -27.87 16.29
N ASP A 106 -0.96 -26.91 17.18
CA ASP A 106 -0.62 -25.54 16.79
C ASP A 106 0.88 -25.34 16.57
N TYR A 107 1.19 -24.65 15.48
CA TYR A 107 2.54 -24.29 15.07
C TYR A 107 2.68 -22.77 14.91
N PHE A 108 3.64 -22.19 15.61
CA PHE A 108 3.96 -20.77 15.58
C PHE A 108 5.10 -20.51 14.61
N ILE A 109 4.79 -19.92 13.46
CA ILE A 109 5.76 -19.56 12.43
C ILE A 109 6.23 -18.15 12.72
N THR A 110 7.52 -17.99 12.98
CA THR A 110 8.13 -16.70 13.27
C THR A 110 9.14 -16.35 12.19
N ALA A 111 8.99 -15.17 11.58
CA ALA A 111 9.99 -14.58 10.70
C ALA A 111 10.65 -13.40 11.43
N ALA A 112 11.98 -13.44 11.58
CA ALA A 112 12.72 -12.52 12.44
C ALA A 112 14.07 -12.13 11.85
N VAL A 113 14.40 -10.84 11.92
CA VAL A 113 15.76 -10.31 11.71
C VAL A 113 16.41 -10.02 13.06
N ASP A 114 15.73 -9.21 13.87
CA ASP A 114 16.09 -8.83 15.23
C ASP A 114 14.83 -8.57 16.07
N ALA A 115 14.99 -8.12 17.31
CA ALA A 115 13.86 -7.84 18.23
C ALA A 115 12.88 -6.77 17.71
N ASN A 116 13.25 -5.96 16.73
CA ASN A 116 12.42 -4.88 16.18
C ASN A 116 11.76 -5.26 14.84
N ALA A 117 12.24 -6.29 14.16
CA ALA A 117 11.69 -6.82 12.91
C ALA A 117 11.38 -8.32 13.04
N THR A 118 10.41 -8.63 13.89
CA THR A 118 9.90 -9.99 14.16
C THR A 118 8.39 -10.03 14.03
N ALA A 119 7.86 -11.02 13.32
CA ALA A 119 6.43 -11.31 13.23
C ALA A 119 6.16 -12.80 13.41
N THR A 120 5.11 -13.14 14.14
CA THR A 120 4.68 -14.51 14.40
C THR A 120 3.25 -14.72 13.90
N ARG A 121 3.00 -15.87 13.24
CA ARG A 121 1.67 -16.31 12.83
C ARG A 121 1.51 -17.79 13.16
N ALA A 122 0.37 -18.15 13.76
CA ALA A 122 0.03 -19.53 14.06
C ALA A 122 -0.68 -20.21 12.88
N ILE A 123 -0.46 -21.51 12.74
CA ILE A 123 -1.30 -22.42 11.93
C ILE A 123 -1.67 -23.63 12.79
N GLY A 124 -2.90 -24.13 12.66
CA GLY A 124 -3.36 -25.35 13.31
C GLY A 124 -3.30 -26.54 12.37
N LEU A 125 -2.73 -27.66 12.81
CA LEU A 125 -2.79 -28.92 12.07
C LEU A 125 -3.80 -29.87 12.69
N ASP A 126 -4.82 -30.25 11.93
CA ASP A 126 -5.90 -31.14 12.35
C ASP A 126 -6.07 -32.23 11.28
N PRO A 127 -5.95 -33.54 11.62
CA PRO A 127 -6.08 -34.62 10.64
C PRO A 127 -7.45 -34.69 9.95
N GLU A 128 -8.49 -34.08 10.52
CA GLU A 128 -9.82 -33.95 9.92
C GLU A 128 -9.98 -32.73 9.00
N ALA A 129 -9.04 -31.79 9.01
CA ALA A 129 -9.07 -30.61 8.13
C ALA A 129 -8.68 -30.93 6.68
N ASP A 130 -8.89 -29.97 5.78
CA ASP A 130 -8.55 -30.12 4.37
C ASP A 130 -7.02 -30.17 4.15
N LEU A 131 -6.58 -30.95 3.17
CA LEU A 131 -5.19 -30.98 2.73
C LEU A 131 -4.93 -29.88 1.69
N TRP A 132 -4.09 -28.91 2.02
CA TRP A 132 -3.79 -27.79 1.13
C TRP A 132 -2.53 -28.07 0.29
N PRO A 133 -2.61 -28.18 -1.05
CA PRO A 133 -1.43 -28.31 -1.89
C PRO A 133 -0.66 -26.99 -1.99
N ALA A 134 0.60 -27.07 -2.42
CA ALA A 134 1.42 -25.88 -2.70
C ALA A 134 0.69 -24.94 -3.70
N PRO A 135 0.50 -23.65 -3.37
CA PRO A 135 -0.14 -22.72 -4.29
C PRO A 135 0.68 -22.55 -5.57
N ILE A 136 0.03 -22.74 -6.72
CA ILE A 136 0.70 -22.70 -8.03
C ILE A 136 1.24 -21.28 -8.29
N GLY A 137 2.52 -21.19 -8.60
CA GLY A 137 3.17 -19.92 -8.94
C GLY A 137 3.46 -19.01 -7.74
N PHE A 138 3.28 -19.48 -6.52
CA PHE A 138 3.68 -18.73 -5.33
C PHE A 138 5.21 -18.63 -5.25
N PRO A 139 5.78 -17.42 -5.15
CA PRO A 139 7.23 -17.23 -5.14
C PRO A 139 7.83 -17.51 -3.76
N GLY A 140 9.05 -18.03 -3.75
CA GLY A 140 9.87 -18.17 -2.54
C GLY A 140 10.26 -19.60 -2.21
N PRO A 141 11.11 -19.80 -1.19
CA PRO A 141 11.54 -21.12 -0.75
C PRO A 141 10.43 -21.84 0.03
N THR A 142 10.49 -23.16 0.05
CA THR A 142 9.67 -24.01 0.92
C THR A 142 10.54 -24.57 2.05
N PHE A 143 10.12 -24.39 3.30
CA PHE A 143 10.80 -24.92 4.47
C PHE A 143 10.00 -26.06 5.10
N PRO A 144 10.60 -27.24 5.33
CA PRO A 144 9.92 -28.36 5.95
C PRO A 144 9.84 -28.22 7.47
N ILE A 145 8.73 -28.70 8.05
CA ILE A 145 8.64 -29.01 9.47
C ILE A 145 9.22 -30.41 9.70
N PHE A 146 10.27 -30.52 10.51
CA PHE A 146 10.82 -31.80 10.92
C PHE A 146 10.15 -32.27 12.21
N GLY A 147 9.78 -33.56 12.29
CA GLY A 147 8.98 -34.18 13.38
C GLY A 147 9.56 -34.20 14.79
N GLY A 148 10.41 -33.23 15.16
CA GLY A 148 10.86 -32.95 16.52
C GLY A 148 10.26 -31.67 17.13
N VAL A 149 9.48 -30.89 16.38
CA VAL A 149 8.69 -29.78 16.94
C VAL A 149 7.46 -30.34 17.66
N THR A 150 7.49 -30.37 18.98
CA THR A 150 6.31 -30.77 19.75
C THR A 150 5.25 -29.66 19.61
N PRO A 151 4.05 -29.96 19.11
CA PRO A 151 2.95 -29.00 19.06
C PRO A 151 2.55 -28.63 20.49
N THR A 152 2.23 -27.36 20.73
CA THR A 152 1.73 -26.95 22.05
C THR A 152 0.30 -27.47 22.18
N PRO A 153 -0.06 -28.25 23.23
CA PRO A 153 -1.46 -28.63 23.44
C PRO A 153 -2.30 -27.37 23.64
N GLY A 154 -3.38 -27.23 22.89
CA GLY A 154 -4.20 -26.02 22.85
C GLY A 154 -4.66 -25.54 24.23
N GLU A 155 -4.03 -24.48 24.73
CA GLU A 155 -4.51 -23.67 25.84
C GLU A 155 -4.61 -22.20 25.39
N ASP A 156 -5.68 -21.56 25.86
CA ASP A 156 -6.10 -20.14 25.74
C ASP A 156 -4.90 -19.15 25.73
N PRO A 157 -4.89 -18.08 24.89
CA PRO A 157 -3.74 -17.18 24.80
C PRO A 157 -3.72 -16.21 25.97
N THR A 158 -3.21 -16.67 27.11
CA THR A 158 -2.73 -15.79 28.19
C THR A 158 -1.52 -16.43 28.83
N GLU A 159 -0.35 -15.94 28.44
CA GLU A 159 0.79 -15.56 29.28
C GLU A 159 1.99 -15.40 28.32
N THR A 160 2.57 -14.20 28.29
CA THR A 160 3.86 -13.95 27.65
C THR A 160 4.88 -14.93 28.24
N PRO A 161 5.57 -15.78 27.45
CA PRO A 161 6.56 -16.68 28.01
C PRO A 161 7.67 -15.86 28.68
N GLU A 162 7.99 -16.19 29.93
CA GLU A 162 9.17 -15.64 30.61
C GLU A 162 10.42 -15.96 29.77
N PRO A 163 11.40 -15.04 29.69
CA PRO A 163 12.57 -15.23 28.85
C PRO A 163 13.37 -16.43 29.33
N THR A 164 13.50 -17.45 28.48
CA THR A 164 14.41 -18.58 28.69
C THR A 164 15.84 -18.06 28.74
N GLU A 165 16.57 -18.46 29.79
CA GLU A 165 17.98 -18.14 30.04
C GLU A 165 18.85 -18.35 28.78
N THR A 166 19.70 -17.36 28.51
CA THR A 166 20.63 -17.34 27.38
C THR A 166 21.56 -18.55 27.44
N PRO A 167 21.71 -19.35 26.37
CA PRO A 167 22.70 -20.43 26.38
C PRO A 167 24.11 -19.85 26.56
N GLU A 168 24.91 -20.48 27.42
CA GLU A 168 26.32 -20.11 27.61
C GLU A 168 27.05 -20.14 26.26
N LEU A 169 27.83 -19.07 26.01
CA LEU A 169 28.60 -18.90 24.79
C LEU A 169 29.57 -20.07 24.61
N THR A 170 29.34 -20.91 23.61
CA THR A 170 30.36 -21.81 23.08
C THR A 170 31.56 -21.00 22.59
N GLU A 171 32.75 -21.40 23.05
CA GLU A 171 34.05 -20.80 22.78
C GLU A 171 34.23 -20.42 21.31
N THR A 172 34.70 -19.18 21.11
CA THR A 172 35.09 -18.59 19.83
C THR A 172 36.07 -19.52 19.10
N PRO A 173 35.82 -19.91 17.84
CA PRO A 173 36.83 -20.62 17.05
C PRO A 173 38.05 -19.71 16.87
N GLU A 174 39.25 -20.26 17.11
CA GLU A 174 40.51 -19.56 16.90
C GLU A 174 40.62 -19.07 15.45
N GLY A 175 41.11 -17.84 15.29
CA GLY A 175 41.09 -17.10 14.04
C GLY A 175 41.79 -17.82 12.89
N THR A 176 41.07 -17.98 11.79
CA THR A 176 41.65 -18.35 10.51
C THR A 176 42.48 -17.17 9.99
N GLU A 177 43.75 -17.43 9.67
CA GLU A 177 44.73 -16.46 9.17
C GLU A 177 44.17 -15.56 8.06
N THR A 178 44.43 -14.25 8.21
CA THR A 178 44.12 -13.21 7.22
C THR A 178 44.74 -13.56 5.87
N PRO A 179 43.96 -13.68 4.77
CA PRO A 179 44.56 -13.81 3.45
C PRO A 179 45.36 -12.56 3.10
N GLU A 180 46.56 -12.76 2.54
CA GLU A 180 47.41 -11.66 2.05
C GLU A 180 46.65 -10.80 1.04
N LEU A 181 46.83 -9.49 1.14
CA LEU A 181 46.21 -8.49 0.27
C LEU A 181 46.64 -8.72 -1.18
N THR A 182 45.71 -9.16 -2.01
CA THR A 182 45.85 -9.14 -3.46
C THR A 182 45.91 -7.68 -3.95
N GLU A 183 46.89 -7.38 -4.80
CA GLU A 183 47.21 -6.02 -5.22
C GLU A 183 46.04 -5.29 -5.89
N THR A 184 45.94 -4.00 -5.57
CA THR A 184 45.00 -3.04 -6.14
C THR A 184 45.14 -3.04 -7.68
N PRO A 185 44.09 -3.35 -8.44
CA PRO A 185 44.14 -3.17 -9.89
C PRO A 185 44.33 -1.68 -10.23
N GLU A 186 45.25 -1.39 -11.16
CA GLU A 186 45.50 -0.05 -11.66
C GLU A 186 44.21 0.59 -12.21
N LEU A 187 44.02 1.87 -11.90
CA LEU A 187 42.90 2.66 -12.37
C LEU A 187 42.90 2.69 -13.89
N THR A 188 41.90 2.07 -14.49
CA THR A 188 41.64 2.13 -15.93
C THR A 188 41.22 3.56 -16.29
N GLU A 189 41.81 4.11 -17.34
CA GLU A 189 41.70 5.53 -17.69
C GLU A 189 40.25 6.01 -17.89
N THR A 190 40.03 7.27 -17.47
CA THR A 190 38.80 8.03 -17.64
C THR A 190 38.40 8.05 -19.12
N PRO A 191 37.19 7.60 -19.50
CA PRO A 191 36.74 7.74 -20.89
C PRO A 191 36.64 9.22 -21.26
N GLU A 192 37.15 9.58 -22.44
CA GLU A 192 37.03 10.92 -23.01
C GLU A 192 35.56 11.30 -23.18
N LEU A 193 35.25 12.55 -22.83
CA LEU A 193 33.91 13.12 -22.95
C LEU A 193 33.47 13.11 -24.41
N THR A 194 32.40 12.36 -24.69
CA THR A 194 31.75 12.34 -26.00
C THR A 194 31.09 13.70 -26.26
N GLU A 195 31.31 14.25 -27.45
CA GLU A 195 30.90 15.61 -27.79
C GLU A 195 29.39 15.85 -27.66
N THR A 196 29.06 17.07 -27.20
CA THR A 196 27.71 17.62 -27.09
C THR A 196 26.99 17.55 -28.43
N PRO A 197 25.78 16.97 -28.52
CA PRO A 197 25.02 16.98 -29.76
C PRO A 197 24.65 18.42 -30.14
N GLU A 198 24.90 18.78 -31.41
CA GLU A 198 24.48 20.06 -31.97
C GLU A 198 22.95 20.23 -31.89
N LEU A 199 22.53 21.43 -31.48
CA LEU A 199 21.13 21.81 -31.38
C LEU A 199 20.46 21.72 -32.75
N THR A 200 19.44 20.87 -32.84
CA THR A 200 18.60 20.73 -34.02
C THR A 200 17.72 21.98 -34.17
N GLU A 201 17.69 22.51 -35.39
CA GLU A 201 17.05 23.76 -35.79
C GLU A 201 15.60 23.94 -35.28
N THR A 202 15.31 25.16 -34.85
CA THR A 202 13.98 25.65 -34.42
C THR A 202 12.95 25.49 -35.55
N PRO A 203 11.76 24.90 -35.30
CA PRO A 203 10.70 24.87 -36.30
C PRO A 203 10.27 26.29 -36.70
N GLY A 204 10.22 26.54 -38.02
CA GLY A 204 9.82 27.82 -38.59
C GLY A 204 8.41 28.27 -38.19
N ALA A 205 8.23 29.58 -38.09
CA ALA A 205 6.98 30.23 -37.71
C ALA A 205 5.79 29.77 -38.58
N THR A 206 4.76 29.24 -37.93
CA THR A 206 3.46 28.96 -38.55
C THR A 206 2.75 30.28 -38.85
N ALA A 207 2.20 30.40 -40.05
CA ALA A 207 1.57 31.63 -40.54
C ALA A 207 0.40 32.11 -39.65
N THR A 208 0.36 33.42 -39.44
CA THR A 208 -0.69 34.16 -38.71
C THR A 208 -2.06 33.98 -39.37
N PRO A 209 -3.14 33.64 -38.64
CA PRO A 209 -4.48 33.66 -39.20
C PRO A 209 -4.88 35.09 -39.58
N THR A 210 -5.40 35.24 -40.80
CA THR A 210 -5.93 36.47 -41.36
C THR A 210 -7.22 36.91 -40.64
N ALA A 211 -7.36 38.23 -40.46
CA ALA A 211 -8.46 38.86 -39.73
C ALA A 211 -9.85 38.49 -40.29
N THR A 212 -10.75 38.08 -39.40
CA THR A 212 -12.19 38.00 -39.65
C THR A 212 -12.77 39.42 -39.78
N PRO A 213 -13.61 39.72 -40.79
CA PRO A 213 -14.13 41.07 -40.99
C PRO A 213 -15.09 41.51 -39.87
N THR A 214 -15.02 42.81 -39.60
CA THR A 214 -15.80 43.60 -38.63
C THR A 214 -17.31 43.49 -38.84
N PRO A 215 -18.13 43.25 -37.79
CA PRO A 215 -19.58 43.40 -37.91
C PRO A 215 -19.96 44.88 -38.08
N THR A 216 -20.79 45.15 -39.07
CA THR A 216 -21.39 46.45 -39.37
C THR A 216 -22.53 46.81 -38.41
N THR A 217 -22.81 48.11 -38.37
CA THR A 217 -23.50 48.88 -37.33
C THR A 217 -24.95 48.51 -37.01
N THR A 218 -25.20 48.49 -35.70
CA THR A 218 -26.38 48.86 -34.91
C THR A 218 -27.61 49.44 -35.64
N ALA A 219 -28.76 48.78 -35.46
CA ALA A 219 -30.10 49.35 -35.62
C ALA A 219 -30.76 49.64 -34.25
N LEU A 220 -31.57 50.71 -34.24
CA LEU A 220 -32.26 51.43 -33.16
C LEU A 220 -33.21 50.54 -32.29
N PRO A 221 -33.41 50.83 -30.98
CA PRO A 221 -34.23 50.00 -30.11
C PRO A 221 -35.72 50.21 -30.39
N THR A 222 -36.50 49.13 -30.41
CA THR A 222 -37.96 49.23 -30.43
C THR A 222 -38.62 48.14 -29.60
N ALA A 223 -39.54 48.60 -28.74
CA ALA A 223 -40.61 47.91 -28.02
C ALA A 223 -40.24 46.83 -26.98
N THR A 224 -40.41 47.24 -25.72
CA THR A 224 -40.62 46.42 -24.53
C THR A 224 -41.63 45.30 -24.80
N ALA A 225 -41.15 44.05 -24.81
CA ALA A 225 -41.99 42.88 -24.74
C ALA A 225 -42.44 42.63 -23.29
N THR A 226 -43.74 42.40 -23.14
CA THR A 226 -44.45 42.07 -21.91
C THR A 226 -43.76 40.96 -21.14
N ALA A 227 -43.71 41.08 -19.81
CA ALA A 227 -43.15 40.09 -18.89
C ALA A 227 -43.72 38.69 -19.17
N ILE A 228 -42.86 37.80 -19.67
CA ILE A 228 -43.10 36.36 -19.59
C ILE A 228 -42.96 35.96 -18.12
N THR A 229 -43.95 35.24 -17.60
CA THR A 229 -43.86 34.64 -16.27
C THR A 229 -42.59 33.77 -16.22
N PRO A 230 -41.77 33.87 -15.16
CA PRO A 230 -40.61 32.99 -15.01
C PRO A 230 -41.08 31.54 -15.12
N PRO A 231 -40.28 30.64 -15.74
CA PRO A 231 -40.64 29.22 -15.73
C PRO A 231 -40.88 28.81 -14.29
N THR A 232 -41.99 28.11 -14.04
CA THR A 232 -42.23 27.40 -12.79
C THR A 232 -40.91 26.72 -12.42
N PRO A 233 -40.35 26.95 -11.21
CA PRO A 233 -39.12 26.27 -10.83
C PRO A 233 -39.38 24.78 -11.03
N THR A 234 -38.68 24.17 -11.98
CA THR A 234 -38.55 22.72 -12.06
C THR A 234 -38.18 22.32 -10.66
N GLY A 235 -39.05 21.54 -10.00
CA GLY A 235 -38.92 21.26 -8.58
C GLY A 235 -37.46 20.95 -8.27
N THR A 236 -36.90 21.61 -7.26
CA THR A 236 -35.59 21.25 -6.71
C THR A 236 -35.50 19.74 -6.77
N PRO A 237 -34.55 19.14 -7.52
CA PRO A 237 -34.52 17.70 -7.66
C PRO A 237 -34.56 17.16 -6.25
N VAL A 238 -35.58 16.35 -5.96
CA VAL A 238 -35.62 15.58 -4.72
C VAL A 238 -34.22 14.96 -4.63
N PRO A 239 -33.45 15.20 -3.55
CA PRO A 239 -32.12 14.62 -3.48
C PRO A 239 -32.30 13.12 -3.63
N THR A 240 -31.92 12.59 -4.80
CA THR A 240 -32.00 11.17 -5.06
C THR A 240 -31.03 10.54 -4.08
N GLU A 241 -31.58 9.87 -3.06
CA GLU A 241 -30.77 9.21 -2.06
C GLU A 241 -29.90 8.17 -2.76
N ARG A 242 -28.58 8.29 -2.59
CA ARG A 242 -27.64 7.33 -3.17
C ARG A 242 -27.71 6.06 -2.36
N LEU A 243 -27.89 4.95 -3.05
CA LEU A 243 -27.91 3.63 -2.44
C LEU A 243 -26.73 2.81 -2.96
N LEU A 244 -26.05 2.14 -2.04
CA LEU A 244 -25.05 1.11 -2.33
C LEU A 244 -25.48 -0.16 -1.59
N THR A 245 -25.58 -1.27 -2.30
CA THR A 245 -25.96 -2.58 -1.76
C THR A 245 -24.95 -3.62 -2.20
N ALA A 246 -24.90 -4.74 -1.48
CA ALA A 246 -24.12 -5.92 -1.86
C ALA A 246 -24.99 -7.18 -1.75
N ASN A 247 -24.65 -8.20 -2.53
CA ASN A 247 -25.26 -9.52 -2.43
C ASN A 247 -24.98 -10.19 -1.07
N TYR A 248 -23.82 -9.94 -0.48
CA TYR A 248 -23.46 -10.33 0.89
C TYR A 248 -22.73 -9.19 1.60
N THR A 249 -22.94 -9.06 2.90
CA THR A 249 -22.17 -8.15 3.77
C THR A 249 -21.17 -8.89 4.65
N THR A 250 -21.06 -10.22 4.49
CA THR A 250 -20.12 -11.08 5.21
C THR A 250 -19.52 -12.16 4.31
N GLY A 251 -18.23 -12.47 4.49
CA GLY A 251 -17.56 -13.58 3.80
C GLY A 251 -16.12 -13.79 4.26
N ARG A 252 -15.49 -14.86 3.77
CA ARG A 252 -14.07 -15.15 4.02
C ARG A 252 -13.16 -14.31 3.10
N PRO A 253 -11.96 -13.85 3.53
CA PRO A 253 -10.97 -13.34 2.58
C PRO A 253 -10.76 -14.28 1.39
N GLY A 254 -10.66 -13.75 0.17
CA GLY A 254 -10.71 -14.53 -1.07
C GLY A 254 -12.11 -14.71 -1.66
N SER A 255 -13.14 -14.16 -1.02
CA SER A 255 -14.50 -14.12 -1.55
C SER A 255 -14.69 -13.09 -2.69
N PHE A 256 -15.75 -13.27 -3.45
CA PHE A 256 -16.28 -12.29 -4.39
C PHE A 256 -17.59 -11.70 -3.87
N PHE A 257 -17.73 -10.38 -3.97
CA PHE A 257 -18.95 -9.65 -3.59
C PHE A 257 -19.44 -8.81 -4.76
N THR A 258 -20.72 -8.90 -5.07
CA THR A 258 -21.34 -8.07 -6.10
C THR A 258 -21.97 -6.85 -5.45
N PHE A 259 -21.54 -5.66 -5.85
CA PHE A 259 -22.07 -4.39 -5.40
C PHE A 259 -22.93 -3.74 -6.46
N SER A 260 -24.08 -3.21 -6.04
CA SER A 260 -25.03 -2.49 -6.89
C SER A 260 -25.27 -1.09 -6.33
N GLY A 261 -25.17 -0.08 -7.19
CA GLY A 261 -25.45 1.31 -6.85
C GLY A 261 -26.63 1.88 -7.63
N SER A 262 -27.37 2.80 -7.03
CA SER A 262 -28.43 3.58 -7.68
C SER A 262 -28.54 4.99 -7.13
N GLY A 263 -29.08 5.92 -7.92
CA GLY A 263 -29.26 7.32 -7.52
C GLY A 263 -28.03 8.20 -7.76
N TYR A 264 -27.10 7.75 -8.61
CA TYR A 264 -25.92 8.49 -9.02
C TYR A 264 -26.18 9.31 -10.28
N THR A 265 -25.25 10.20 -10.61
CA THR A 265 -25.33 11.01 -11.83
C THR A 265 -25.36 10.06 -13.05
N PRO A 266 -26.35 10.15 -13.97
CA PRO A 266 -26.43 9.28 -15.14
C PRO A 266 -25.24 9.42 -16.10
N ASN A 267 -24.77 8.31 -16.67
CA ASN A 267 -23.63 8.24 -17.60
C ASN A 267 -22.34 8.91 -17.08
N ALA A 268 -22.10 8.84 -15.78
CA ALA A 268 -20.98 9.49 -15.10
C ALA A 268 -20.09 8.46 -14.39
N PRO A 269 -18.80 8.77 -14.20
CA PRO A 269 -17.91 7.94 -13.40
C PRO A 269 -18.24 8.07 -11.90
N VAL A 270 -18.27 6.92 -11.23
CA VAL A 270 -18.38 6.77 -9.78
C VAL A 270 -17.07 6.19 -9.27
N ALA A 271 -16.39 6.89 -8.37
CA ALA A 271 -15.19 6.40 -7.70
C ALA A 271 -15.58 5.39 -6.62
N VAL A 272 -14.95 4.21 -6.66
CA VAL A 272 -15.12 3.19 -5.63
C VAL A 272 -13.87 3.18 -4.76
N THR A 273 -14.06 3.48 -3.49
CA THR A 273 -13.01 3.43 -2.47
C THR A 273 -13.31 2.36 -1.44
N LEU A 274 -12.25 1.88 -0.81
CA LEU A 274 -12.30 0.93 0.29
C LEU A 274 -11.50 1.52 1.44
N ASP A 275 -12.08 1.53 2.63
CA ASP A 275 -11.42 1.85 3.88
C ASP A 275 -11.31 0.59 4.75
N PHE A 276 -10.12 0.32 5.23
CA PHE A 276 -9.83 -0.69 6.25
C PHE A 276 -9.01 -0.03 7.35
N ALA A 277 -9.48 -0.13 8.59
CA ALA A 277 -8.79 0.42 9.75
C ALA A 277 -8.42 1.92 9.66
N GLY A 278 -9.16 2.72 8.88
CA GLY A 278 -8.94 4.15 8.68
C GLY A 278 -8.05 4.49 7.48
N HIS A 279 -7.63 3.50 6.71
CA HIS A 279 -6.83 3.68 5.49
C HIS A 279 -7.70 3.54 4.24
N GLU A 280 -8.16 4.69 3.72
CA GLU A 280 -8.94 4.75 2.47
C GLU A 280 -8.05 4.60 1.22
N ARG A 281 -8.50 3.76 0.28
CA ARG A 281 -7.84 3.48 -1.00
C ARG A 281 -8.86 3.55 -2.14
N LEU A 282 -8.49 4.20 -3.24
CA LEU A 282 -9.23 4.10 -4.51
C LEU A 282 -8.98 2.72 -5.15
N LEU A 283 -10.05 1.95 -5.36
CA LEU A 283 -10.00 0.68 -6.08
C LEU A 283 -10.18 0.86 -7.59
N GLY A 284 -11.00 1.84 -7.98
CA GLY A 284 -11.23 2.14 -9.39
C GLY A 284 -12.43 3.03 -9.61
N THR A 285 -12.87 3.12 -10.86
CA THR A 285 -14.06 3.86 -11.27
C THR A 285 -15.03 2.97 -12.02
N VAL A 286 -16.33 3.16 -11.78
CA VAL A 286 -17.42 2.45 -12.45
C VAL A 286 -18.28 3.48 -13.17
N LEU A 287 -18.69 3.21 -14.41
CA LEU A 287 -19.60 4.09 -15.15
C LEU A 287 -21.05 3.73 -14.81
N THR A 288 -21.86 4.74 -14.52
CA THR A 288 -23.31 4.57 -14.39
C THR A 288 -23.98 4.47 -15.75
N ASP A 289 -25.13 3.80 -15.80
CA ASP A 289 -26.02 3.81 -16.94
C ASP A 289 -26.83 5.12 -17.05
N GLY A 290 -27.71 5.19 -18.05
CA GLY A 290 -28.60 6.35 -18.26
C GLY A 290 -29.62 6.59 -17.13
N GLY A 291 -29.78 5.64 -16.20
CA GLY A 291 -30.60 5.77 -14.99
C GLY A 291 -29.79 6.12 -13.73
N GLY A 292 -28.46 6.21 -13.81
CA GLY A 292 -27.62 6.45 -12.64
C GLY A 292 -27.37 5.21 -11.78
N ALA A 293 -27.54 4.01 -12.36
CA ALA A 293 -27.24 2.74 -11.71
C ALA A 293 -25.90 2.17 -12.19
N PHE A 294 -25.25 1.36 -11.36
CA PHE A 294 -24.02 0.66 -11.71
C PHE A 294 -23.88 -0.66 -10.94
N MET A 295 -22.98 -1.51 -11.42
CA MET A 295 -22.60 -2.78 -10.80
C MET A 295 -21.09 -2.97 -10.86
N PHE A 296 -20.49 -3.55 -9.82
CA PHE A 296 -19.12 -4.06 -9.87
C PHE A 296 -18.97 -5.29 -8.97
N ILE A 297 -17.93 -6.07 -9.23
CA ILE A 297 -17.54 -7.22 -8.42
C ILE A 297 -16.30 -6.83 -7.64
N LEU A 298 -16.31 -7.07 -6.33
CA LEU A 298 -15.15 -6.92 -5.47
C LEU A 298 -14.48 -8.28 -5.31
N ASP A 299 -13.24 -8.39 -5.78
CA ASP A 299 -12.37 -9.54 -5.56
C ASP A 299 -11.51 -9.29 -4.32
N THR A 300 -11.64 -10.17 -3.32
CA THR A 300 -10.97 -10.04 -2.03
C THR A 300 -9.82 -11.03 -1.84
N TRP A 301 -9.26 -11.58 -2.93
CA TRP A 301 -8.12 -12.51 -2.90
C TRP A 301 -6.93 -12.04 -2.06
N GLN A 302 -6.66 -10.73 -2.02
CA GLN A 302 -5.59 -10.15 -1.20
C GLN A 302 -6.12 -9.32 -0.01
N ALA A 303 -7.40 -9.47 0.35
CA ALA A 303 -7.95 -8.82 1.52
C ALA A 303 -7.52 -9.55 2.81
N PHE A 304 -7.53 -8.82 3.92
CA PHE A 304 -7.35 -9.37 5.25
C PHE A 304 -8.72 -9.64 5.89
N ALA A 305 -8.75 -10.38 7.00
CA ALA A 305 -9.92 -10.40 7.86
C ALA A 305 -10.09 -9.05 8.57
N GLY A 306 -11.34 -8.65 8.78
CA GLY A 306 -11.72 -7.45 9.52
C GLY A 306 -12.88 -6.70 8.87
N ASN A 307 -13.12 -5.48 9.36
CA ASN A 307 -14.22 -4.64 8.90
C ASN A 307 -13.75 -3.66 7.83
N TYR A 308 -14.42 -3.69 6.70
CA TYR A 308 -14.19 -2.81 5.56
C TYR A 308 -15.38 -1.87 5.38
N VAL A 309 -15.10 -0.64 4.96
CA VAL A 309 -16.13 0.29 4.50
C VAL A 309 -15.92 0.53 3.01
N ILE A 310 -16.84 0.00 2.20
CA ILE A 310 -16.84 0.23 0.76
C ILE A 310 -17.66 1.49 0.50
N SER A 311 -17.04 2.46 -0.18
CA SER A 311 -17.69 3.72 -0.53
C SER A 311 -17.77 3.87 -2.05
N ALA A 312 -18.89 4.39 -2.54
CA ALA A 312 -19.08 4.73 -3.93
C ALA A 312 -19.54 6.19 -4.05
N GLY A 313 -18.76 7.02 -4.73
CA GLY A 313 -18.93 8.47 -4.77
C GLY A 313 -18.85 9.09 -6.16
N ASP A 314 -19.68 10.10 -6.41
CA ASP A 314 -19.57 11.00 -7.56
C ASP A 314 -19.52 12.47 -7.07
N ASN A 315 -19.51 13.42 -8.00
CA ASN A 315 -19.43 14.85 -7.69
C ASN A 315 -20.57 15.37 -6.80
N ALA A 316 -21.67 14.64 -6.68
CA ALA A 316 -22.84 15.08 -5.92
C ALA A 316 -22.99 14.33 -4.58
N GLY A 317 -22.13 13.35 -4.25
CA GLY A 317 -22.09 12.69 -2.93
C GLY A 317 -21.61 11.23 -2.93
N ILE A 318 -21.63 10.61 -1.75
CA ILE A 318 -21.06 9.28 -1.47
C ILE A 318 -22.07 8.41 -0.72
N ALA A 319 -22.19 7.13 -1.07
CA ALA A 319 -22.85 6.10 -0.26
C ALA A 319 -21.81 5.09 0.26
N ARG A 320 -22.09 4.46 1.41
CA ARG A 320 -21.16 3.55 2.10
C ARG A 320 -21.87 2.26 2.52
N LEU A 321 -21.14 1.16 2.48
CA LEU A 321 -21.58 -0.15 2.97
C LEU A 321 -20.46 -0.81 3.77
N ASN A 322 -20.81 -1.39 4.92
CA ASN A 322 -19.88 -2.18 5.72
C ASN A 322 -19.83 -3.61 5.20
N LEU A 323 -18.62 -4.15 5.11
CA LEU A 323 -18.32 -5.51 4.72
C LEU A 323 -17.43 -6.15 5.79
N GLU A 324 -17.92 -7.19 6.44
CA GLU A 324 -17.16 -7.92 7.46
C GLU A 324 -16.51 -9.16 6.83
N MET A 325 -15.19 -9.25 6.93
CA MET A 325 -14.44 -10.41 6.47
C MET A 325 -13.91 -11.21 7.65
N ASN A 326 -14.22 -12.49 7.68
CA ASN A 326 -13.75 -13.40 8.72
C ASN A 326 -13.55 -14.81 8.15
N HIS A 327 -12.48 -15.49 8.56
CA HIS A 327 -12.15 -16.84 8.12
C HIS A 327 -13.23 -17.88 8.49
N VAL A 328 -14.07 -17.60 9.48
CA VAL A 328 -15.21 -18.47 9.87
C VAL A 328 -16.43 -18.34 8.94
N PHE A 329 -16.48 -17.31 8.10
CA PHE A 329 -17.58 -17.16 7.16
C PHE A 329 -17.37 -18.02 5.92
N LEU A 330 -18.46 -18.28 5.19
CA LEU A 330 -18.39 -19.01 3.94
C LEU A 330 -17.58 -18.22 2.90
N LEU A 331 -16.77 -18.93 2.12
CA LEU A 331 -16.20 -18.41 0.89
C LEU A 331 -17.35 -18.11 -0.08
N ARG A 332 -17.41 -16.86 -0.57
CA ARG A 332 -18.40 -16.45 -1.58
C ARG A 332 -17.77 -16.63 -2.96
N GLU A 333 -18.21 -17.65 -3.66
CA GLU A 333 -17.84 -17.86 -5.06
C GLU A 333 -18.35 -16.71 -5.95
N GLN A 334 -17.68 -16.45 -7.06
CA GLN A 334 -18.14 -15.46 -8.03
C GLN A 334 -19.45 -15.91 -8.67
N GLN A 335 -20.54 -15.19 -8.39
CA GLN A 335 -21.88 -15.50 -8.92
C GLN A 335 -22.26 -14.69 -10.16
N ASP A 336 -21.64 -13.53 -10.34
CA ASP A 336 -21.95 -12.57 -11.41
C ASP A 336 -20.75 -12.32 -12.33
N THR A 337 -20.99 -11.70 -13.48
CA THR A 337 -19.95 -11.24 -14.39
C THR A 337 -20.01 -9.73 -14.54
N GLY A 338 -18.86 -9.07 -14.74
CA GLY A 338 -18.80 -7.62 -14.84
C GLY A 338 -17.41 -7.07 -14.57
N LEU A 339 -17.33 -5.76 -14.32
CA LEU A 339 -16.10 -5.11 -13.90
C LEU A 339 -15.68 -5.62 -12.52
N THR A 340 -14.49 -6.21 -12.44
CA THR A 340 -13.90 -6.67 -11.19
C THR A 340 -12.92 -5.63 -10.67
N LEU A 341 -13.10 -5.21 -9.42
CA LEU A 341 -12.19 -4.38 -8.66
C LEU A 341 -11.51 -5.27 -7.61
N THR A 342 -10.19 -5.35 -7.65
CA THR A 342 -9.43 -6.21 -6.73
C THR A 342 -8.94 -5.40 -5.54
N VAL A 343 -9.18 -5.93 -4.33
CA VAL A 343 -8.51 -5.44 -3.13
C VAL A 343 -7.05 -5.83 -3.25
N MET A 344 -6.17 -4.84 -3.43
CA MET A 344 -4.73 -5.03 -3.43
C MET A 344 -4.17 -4.76 -2.04
N GLU A 345 -3.13 -5.50 -1.64
CA GLU A 345 -2.49 -5.44 -0.32
C GLU A 345 -2.38 -4.01 0.23
N HIS A 346 -2.73 -3.87 1.52
CA HIS A 346 -2.62 -2.61 2.25
C HIS A 346 -1.15 -2.34 2.58
N ILE A 347 -0.53 -1.39 1.90
CA ILE A 347 0.69 -0.74 2.40
C ILE A 347 0.26 0.07 3.63
N TYR A 348 0.49 -0.49 4.83
CA TYR A 348 0.24 0.22 6.07
C TYR A 348 1.31 1.32 6.24
N VAL A 349 0.90 2.58 6.20
CA VAL A 349 1.71 3.69 6.75
C VAL A 349 1.09 4.01 8.11
N PRO A 350 1.74 3.68 9.24
CA PRO A 350 1.19 3.98 10.55
C PRO A 350 1.10 5.51 10.74
N MET A 351 -0.11 6.03 10.81
CA MET A 351 -0.38 7.43 11.14
C MET A 351 -0.17 7.59 12.65
N MET A 352 0.93 8.24 13.04
CA MET A 352 1.23 8.60 14.42
C MET A 352 0.08 9.44 15.01
N VAL A 353 -0.72 8.85 15.91
CA VAL A 353 -1.62 9.63 16.76
C VAL A 353 -0.76 10.29 17.84
N GLN A 354 -0.49 11.57 17.65
CA GLN A 354 0.22 12.39 18.61
C GLN A 354 -0.75 12.76 19.75
N MET A 355 -0.69 12.02 20.85
CA MET A 355 -1.35 12.43 22.09
C MET A 355 -0.52 13.52 22.80
N PRO A 356 -1.16 14.50 23.44
CA PRO A 356 -0.55 15.75 23.91
C PRO A 356 0.42 15.61 25.08
#